data_AF-A0A243S085-F1
#
_entry.id   AF-A0A243S085-F1
#
_cell.length_a   1.000
_cell.length_b   1.000
_cell.length_c   1.000
_cell.angle_alpha   90.00
_cell.angle_beta   90.00
_cell.angle_gamma   90.00
#
_symmetry.space_group_name_H-M   'P 1'
#
loop_
_entity.id
_entity.type
_entity.pdbx_description
1 polymer ?
#
loop_
_entity_poly.entity_id
_entity_poly.type
_entity_poly.pdbx_seq_one_letter_code
_entity_poly.pdbx_strand_id
1 'polypeptide(L)'
;MAATAARGLHRTGVALAVLIALTAAAACSSDSDEPAKASPRPSELPSKADSPEGRKPSASAADGRDITACADGNCEIAVSEPVNIPFKGPRGPATLSVTEVGPNTVAYTVKSGNGQSKGSASGPGQGCITVLRSNGSGNSCGGLGDAGRPSPQPDAVVIQAAAGQDGTAVLQLVSDR
;
A
#
# COMPACT_ATOMS: atom_id res chain seq x y z
N MET A 1 42.25 -11.45 -41.58
CA MET A 1 41.71 -12.77 -41.99
C MET A 1 40.25 -12.82 -41.56
N ALA A 2 39.37 -13.23 -42.48
CA ALA A 2 37.93 -13.05 -42.48
C ALA A 2 37.14 -14.30 -42.01
N ALA A 3 35.89 -14.09 -41.56
CA ALA A 3 34.66 -14.89 -41.79
C ALA A 3 33.59 -14.44 -40.75
N THR A 4 32.56 -13.65 -41.08
CA THR A 4 31.26 -13.91 -41.76
C THR A 4 30.21 -14.69 -40.93
N ALA A 5 29.22 -13.90 -40.46
CA ALA A 5 27.79 -14.07 -40.13
C ALA A 5 27.05 -15.44 -40.17
N ALA A 6 26.03 -15.55 -39.30
CA ALA A 6 24.68 -16.01 -39.67
C ALA A 6 23.58 -15.36 -38.80
N ARG A 7 22.52 -14.90 -39.46
CA ARG A 7 21.30 -14.27 -38.92
C ARG A 7 20.23 -15.34 -38.73
N GLY A 8 19.49 -15.30 -37.62
CA GLY A 8 18.23 -16.04 -37.44
C GLY A 8 17.02 -15.12 -37.54
N LEU A 9 16.35 -15.11 -38.69
CA LEU A 9 15.08 -14.46 -38.96
C LEU A 9 13.97 -15.51 -38.81
N HIS A 10 12.96 -15.28 -37.96
CA HIS A 10 11.69 -16.00 -38.05
C HIS A 10 10.57 -14.98 -38.34
N ARG A 11 10.26 -14.84 -39.64
CA ARG A 11 8.94 -14.44 -40.19
C ARG A 11 8.00 -15.65 -39.96
N THR A 12 6.72 -15.59 -39.66
CA THR A 12 5.51 -14.91 -40.20
C THR A 12 4.39 -15.25 -39.18
N GLY A 13 3.46 -14.40 -38.75
CA GLY A 13 2.55 -13.55 -39.52
C GLY A 13 1.13 -14.14 -39.47
N VAL A 14 0.24 -13.56 -38.66
CA VAL A 14 -1.21 -13.43 -38.97
C VAL A 14 -1.67 -12.12 -38.34
N ALA A 15 -2.02 -11.16 -39.19
CA ALA A 15 -2.75 -9.96 -38.83
C ALA A 15 -4.25 -10.24 -38.95
N LEU A 16 -5.06 -9.75 -38.01
CA LEU A 16 -6.41 -9.29 -38.35
C LEU A 16 -6.87 -8.21 -37.36
N ALA A 17 -7.29 -7.09 -37.95
CA ALA A 17 -7.71 -5.85 -37.32
C ALA A 17 -9.17 -5.88 -36.87
N VAL A 18 -9.53 -5.10 -35.86
CA VAL A 18 -10.86 -4.47 -35.75
C VAL A 18 -10.70 -3.05 -35.20
N LEU A 19 -10.95 -2.07 -36.07
CA LEU A 19 -11.25 -0.68 -35.70
C LEU A 19 -12.68 -0.62 -35.14
N ILE A 20 -12.88 0.08 -34.02
CA ILE A 20 -14.19 0.64 -33.67
C ILE A 20 -14.00 2.14 -33.40
N ALA A 21 -14.55 2.93 -34.31
CA ALA A 21 -14.73 4.37 -34.19
C ALA A 21 -16.20 4.65 -33.87
N LEU A 22 -16.48 5.44 -32.83
CA LEU A 22 -17.74 6.16 -32.59
C LEU A 22 -17.36 7.54 -32.03
N THR A 23 -17.34 8.62 -32.82
CA THR A 23 -18.43 9.55 -33.20
C THR A 23 -19.09 10.32 -32.04
N ALA A 24 -18.46 11.46 -31.71
CA ALA A 24 -18.95 12.83 -31.49
C ALA A 24 -20.42 13.18 -31.15
N ALA A 25 -20.50 14.25 -30.33
CA ALA A 25 -21.41 15.40 -30.32
C ALA A 25 -22.72 15.36 -29.51
N ALA A 26 -22.81 16.24 -28.50
CA ALA A 26 -23.88 17.23 -28.35
C ALA A 26 -23.51 18.30 -27.30
N ALA A 27 -23.76 19.55 -27.64
CA ALA A 27 -23.64 20.77 -26.85
C ALA A 27 -25.05 21.32 -26.48
N CYS A 28 -25.08 22.46 -25.76
CA CYS A 28 -26.25 23.32 -25.43
C CYS A 28 -27.18 22.82 -24.31
N SER A 29 -27.85 23.65 -23.51
CA SER A 29 -27.84 25.10 -23.26
C SER A 29 -28.77 25.42 -22.07
N SER A 30 -28.47 26.54 -21.40
CA SER A 30 -29.34 27.58 -20.80
C SER A 30 -30.66 27.20 -20.09
N ASP A 31 -30.88 27.51 -18.81
CA ASP A 31 -31.07 28.82 -18.11
C ASP A 31 -32.56 29.05 -17.79
N SER A 32 -32.81 29.52 -16.56
CA SER A 32 -33.81 30.54 -16.18
C SER A 32 -34.74 30.21 -14.99
N ASP A 33 -34.67 31.14 -14.02
CA ASP A 33 -35.69 31.64 -13.08
C ASP A 33 -36.03 30.92 -11.75
N GLU A 34 -35.32 31.34 -10.70
CA GLU A 34 -35.88 31.77 -9.38
C GLU A 34 -36.75 33.04 -9.63
N PRO A 35 -37.78 33.47 -8.83
CA PRO A 35 -37.82 33.34 -7.38
C PRO A 35 -39.19 33.25 -6.67
N ALA A 36 -39.16 32.79 -5.41
CA ALA A 36 -39.37 33.65 -4.23
C ALA A 36 -39.88 32.90 -2.99
N LYS A 37 -39.23 33.24 -1.87
CA LYS A 37 -39.78 33.38 -0.51
C LYS A 37 -40.30 32.12 0.20
N ALA A 38 -39.51 31.67 1.17
CA ALA A 38 -39.83 31.92 2.58
C ALA A 38 -38.60 31.64 3.46
N SER A 39 -38.14 32.68 4.17
CA SER A 39 -37.39 32.51 5.42
C SER A 39 -38.34 32.96 6.53
N PRO A 40 -38.46 32.20 7.63
CA PRO A 40 -37.71 32.66 8.80
C PRO A 40 -37.12 31.54 9.69
N ARG A 41 -35.88 31.84 10.11
CA ARG A 41 -35.31 31.70 11.46
C ARG A 41 -34.81 30.32 11.97
N PRO A 42 -33.74 30.37 12.79
CA PRO A 42 -32.88 29.24 13.09
C PRO A 42 -33.46 28.42 14.24
N SER A 43 -33.59 27.12 14.03
CA SER A 43 -33.68 26.16 15.13
C SER A 43 -32.43 25.32 15.10
N GLU A 44 -31.71 25.43 16.21
CA GLU A 44 -30.45 24.80 16.53
C GLU A 44 -30.51 23.30 16.20
N LEU A 45 -29.55 22.85 15.39
CA LEU A 45 -29.26 21.43 15.24
C LEU A 45 -28.85 20.88 16.62
N PRO A 46 -29.47 19.81 17.13
CA PRO A 46 -28.67 18.82 17.82
C PRO A 46 -27.90 18.08 16.72
N SER A 47 -26.74 18.63 16.36
CA SER A 47 -25.67 17.82 15.78
C SER A 47 -25.32 16.79 16.85
N LYS A 48 -26.00 15.65 16.84
CA LYS A 48 -25.35 14.41 17.23
C LYS A 48 -24.31 14.17 16.16
N ALA A 49 -23.18 14.86 16.31
CA ALA A 49 -21.93 14.33 15.86
C ALA A 49 -21.87 12.94 16.51
N ASP A 50 -22.10 11.92 15.69
CA ASP A 50 -21.60 10.59 15.95
C ASP A 50 -20.08 10.79 16.03
N SER A 51 -19.63 11.14 17.23
CA SER A 51 -18.23 11.16 17.58
C SER A 51 -17.77 9.74 17.29
N PRO A 52 -16.76 9.50 16.43
CA PRO A 52 -16.20 8.18 16.26
C PRO A 52 -15.36 7.83 17.50
N GLU A 53 -15.94 7.97 18.69
CA GLU A 53 -15.44 7.45 19.93
C GLU A 53 -15.75 5.95 19.93
N GLY A 54 -14.72 5.15 19.68
CA GLY A 54 -14.69 3.79 20.19
C GLY A 54 -14.85 2.67 19.19
N ARG A 55 -14.49 2.85 17.91
CA ARG A 55 -14.03 1.66 17.17
C ARG A 55 -12.66 1.29 17.75
N LYS A 56 -12.64 0.36 18.70
CA LYS A 56 -11.41 -0.31 19.15
C LYS A 56 -10.63 -0.72 17.89
N PRO A 57 -9.31 -0.45 17.80
CA PRO A 57 -8.50 -0.96 16.70
C PRO A 57 -8.74 -2.47 16.62
N SER A 58 -9.23 -2.95 15.48
CA SER A 58 -9.56 -4.37 15.34
C SER A 58 -8.30 -5.23 15.22
N ALA A 59 -7.18 -4.59 14.85
CA ALA A 59 -5.85 -5.18 14.92
C ALA A 59 -5.19 -4.90 16.28
N SER A 60 -5.16 -5.91 17.15
CA SER A 60 -4.28 -5.90 18.32
C SER A 60 -2.89 -6.33 17.88
N ALA A 61 -2.03 -5.38 17.57
CA ALA A 61 -0.61 -5.64 17.32
C ALA A 61 0.15 -5.80 18.65
N ALA A 62 1.15 -6.69 18.70
CA ALA A 62 1.87 -7.02 19.94
C ALA A 62 2.51 -5.78 20.62
N ASP A 63 3.06 -4.87 19.82
CA ASP A 63 3.71 -3.63 20.28
C ASP A 63 2.78 -2.41 20.12
N GLY A 64 1.49 -2.64 19.86
CA GLY A 64 0.49 -1.59 19.70
C GLY A 64 0.82 -0.64 18.55
N ARG A 65 1.04 0.65 18.86
CA ARG A 65 1.36 1.70 17.88
C ARG A 65 2.76 2.28 18.07
N ASP A 66 3.59 1.65 18.91
CA ASP A 66 4.91 2.17 19.24
C ASP A 66 5.91 1.89 18.10
N ILE A 67 6.11 2.89 17.24
CA ILE A 67 7.06 2.76 16.13
C ILE A 67 8.51 2.52 16.57
N THR A 68 8.84 2.85 17.82
CA THR A 68 10.20 2.68 18.35
C THR A 68 10.50 1.23 18.72
N ALA A 69 9.46 0.41 18.92
CA ALA A 69 9.60 -1.04 19.08
C ALA A 69 10.28 -1.68 17.86
N CYS A 70 10.15 -1.08 16.68
CA CYS A 70 10.77 -1.58 15.45
C CYS A 70 12.25 -1.24 15.27
N ALA A 71 12.89 -0.56 16.23
CA ALA A 71 14.25 -0.03 16.06
C ALA A 71 15.31 -1.11 15.74
N ASP A 72 15.14 -2.32 16.27
CA ASP A 72 16.04 -3.45 16.03
C ASP A 72 15.65 -4.32 14.81
N GLY A 73 14.53 -4.00 14.15
CA GLY A 73 13.97 -4.80 13.06
C GLY A 73 13.10 -5.97 13.53
N ASN A 74 12.67 -5.98 14.79
CA ASN A 74 11.76 -6.98 15.38
C ASN A 74 10.58 -6.30 16.07
N CYS A 75 9.43 -6.24 15.41
CA CYS A 75 8.22 -5.68 16.00
C CYS A 75 6.96 -6.20 15.33
N GLU A 76 5.82 -5.96 15.97
CA GLU A 76 4.49 -6.02 15.39
C GLU A 76 3.69 -4.79 15.84
N ILE A 77 3.41 -3.87 14.92
CA ILE A 77 2.67 -2.63 15.19
C ILE A 77 1.47 -2.46 14.26
N ALA A 78 0.49 -1.69 14.70
CA ALA A 78 -0.63 -1.21 13.90
C ALA A 78 -0.48 0.28 13.60
N VAL A 79 -0.72 0.66 12.34
CA VAL A 79 -0.69 2.06 11.90
C VAL A 79 -2.00 2.41 11.21
N SER A 80 -2.47 3.65 11.35
CA SER A 80 -3.71 4.15 10.71
C SER A 80 -3.45 5.31 9.75
N GLU A 81 -2.22 5.80 9.70
CA GLU A 81 -1.82 6.98 8.94
C GLU A 81 -0.41 6.77 8.36
N PRO A 82 -0.02 7.53 7.33
CA PRO A 82 1.35 7.51 6.81
C PRO A 82 2.38 7.80 7.89
N VAL A 83 3.44 7.01 7.95
CA VAL A 83 4.47 7.10 9.00
C VAL A 83 5.82 6.59 8.49
N ASN A 84 6.91 7.15 9.03
CA ASN A 84 8.26 6.67 8.81
C ASN A 84 8.76 5.93 10.05
N ILE A 85 9.13 4.68 9.88
CA ILE A 85 9.58 3.78 10.93
C ILE A 85 11.06 3.48 10.69
N PRO A 86 12.00 4.05 11.49
CA PRO A 86 13.40 3.70 11.41
C PRO A 86 13.64 2.31 12.03
N PHE A 87 14.51 1.52 11.41
CA PHE A 87 14.91 0.21 11.94
C PHE A 87 16.33 -0.16 11.51
N LYS A 88 16.94 -1.12 12.20
CA LYS A 88 18.22 -1.70 11.83
C LYS A 88 18.03 -2.77 10.75
N GLY A 89 18.52 -2.50 9.54
CA GLY A 89 18.53 -3.47 8.44
C GLY A 89 19.88 -4.19 8.30
N PRO A 90 19.99 -5.16 7.37
CA PRO A 90 21.22 -5.94 7.17
C PRO A 90 22.43 -5.13 6.68
N ARG A 91 22.23 -3.92 6.15
CA ARG A 91 23.29 -2.98 5.73
C ARG A 91 23.47 -1.80 6.68
N GLY A 92 22.91 -1.86 7.89
CA GLY A 92 22.83 -0.73 8.81
C GLY A 92 21.43 -0.06 8.77
N PRO A 93 21.32 1.23 9.12
CA PRO A 93 20.04 1.90 9.24
C PRO A 93 19.18 1.80 7.97
N ALA A 94 17.88 1.56 8.17
CA ALA A 94 16.86 1.47 7.14
C ALA A 94 15.60 2.21 7.60
N THR A 95 14.67 2.43 6.67
CA THR A 95 13.39 3.09 6.96
C THR A 95 12.27 2.41 6.21
N LEU A 96 11.21 2.05 6.93
CA LEU A 96 9.92 1.67 6.37
C LEU A 96 9.03 2.91 6.38
N SER A 97 8.74 3.45 5.21
CA SER A 97 7.82 4.56 5.00
C SER A 97 6.48 4.01 4.56
N VAL A 98 5.49 3.99 5.45
CA VAL A 98 4.10 3.75 5.08
C VAL A 98 3.56 5.02 4.44
N THR A 99 3.15 4.94 3.18
CA THR A 99 2.73 6.09 2.37
C THR A 99 1.22 6.20 2.24
N GLU A 100 0.52 5.08 2.40
CA GLU A 100 -0.95 5.02 2.34
C GLU A 100 -1.46 3.96 3.31
N VAL A 101 -2.52 4.28 4.05
CA VAL A 101 -3.29 3.35 4.87
C VAL A 101 -4.75 3.71 4.69
N GLY A 102 -5.59 2.70 4.46
CA GLY A 102 -7.03 2.85 4.38
C GLY A 102 -7.72 1.51 4.53
N PRO A 103 -9.07 1.47 4.52
CA PRO A 103 -9.81 0.22 4.61
C PRO A 103 -9.40 -0.74 3.49
N ASN A 104 -8.82 -1.87 3.88
CA ASN A 104 -8.25 -2.88 2.98
C ASN A 104 -7.16 -2.36 2.04
N THR A 105 -6.47 -1.27 2.37
CA THR A 105 -5.38 -0.72 1.55
C THR A 105 -4.16 -0.38 2.40
N VAL A 106 -2.98 -0.74 1.89
CA VAL A 106 -1.69 -0.28 2.42
C VAL A 106 -0.71 -0.06 1.27
N ALA A 107 0.09 1.00 1.33
CA ALA A 107 1.24 1.18 0.46
C ALA A 107 2.45 1.67 1.27
N TYR A 108 3.64 1.23 0.87
CA TYR A 108 4.88 1.57 1.57
C TYR A 108 6.10 1.53 0.67
N THR A 109 7.18 2.14 1.18
CA THR A 109 8.53 2.06 0.65
C THR A 109 9.49 1.65 1.75
N VAL A 110 10.39 0.69 1.47
CA VAL A 110 11.52 0.34 2.33
C VAL A 110 12.78 0.93 1.70
N LYS A 111 13.51 1.77 2.44
CA LYS A 111 14.81 2.32 2.01
C LYS A 111 15.93 1.73 2.85
N SER A 112 17.03 1.34 2.19
CA SER A 112 18.25 0.87 2.85
C SER A 112 19.48 1.20 2.00
N GLY A 113 20.40 1.99 2.56
CA GLY A 113 21.52 2.55 1.79
C GLY A 113 21.02 3.30 0.55
N ASN A 114 21.55 2.94 -0.62
CA ASN A 114 21.16 3.53 -1.91
C ASN A 114 20.00 2.79 -2.60
N GLY A 115 19.45 1.74 -1.97
CA GLY A 115 18.39 0.90 -2.52
C GLY A 115 17.02 1.20 -1.93
N GLN A 116 15.97 0.87 -2.68
CA GLN A 116 14.60 0.92 -2.20
C GLN A 116 13.73 -0.22 -2.76
N SER A 117 12.72 -0.62 -1.99
CA SER A 117 11.65 -1.54 -2.38
C SER A 117 10.31 -0.88 -2.13
N LYS A 118 9.31 -1.17 -2.96
CA LYS A 118 7.94 -0.65 -2.80
C LYS A 118 6.96 -1.80 -2.78
N GLY A 119 5.94 -1.69 -1.94
CA GLY A 119 4.82 -2.62 -1.89
C GLY A 119 3.51 -1.87 -1.74
N SER A 120 2.46 -2.42 -2.35
CA SER A 120 1.10 -1.93 -2.19
C SER A 120 0.13 -3.10 -2.32
N ALA A 121 -0.87 -3.14 -1.46
CA ALA A 121 -1.91 -4.14 -1.47
C ALA A 121 -3.27 -3.49 -1.25
N SER A 122 -4.26 -3.93 -2.03
CA SER A 122 -5.64 -3.45 -1.94
C SER A 122 -6.61 -4.61 -2.07
N GLY A 123 -7.59 -4.68 -1.16
CA GLY A 123 -8.62 -5.71 -1.10
C GLY A 123 -8.60 -6.50 0.21
N PRO A 124 -9.69 -7.19 0.57
CA PRO A 124 -9.77 -7.96 1.81
C PRO A 124 -8.66 -9.03 1.90
N GLY A 125 -8.00 -9.10 3.05
CA GLY A 125 -6.95 -10.09 3.32
C GLY A 125 -5.69 -9.95 2.46
N GLN A 126 -5.51 -8.79 1.81
CA GLN A 126 -4.33 -8.53 0.98
C GLN A 126 -3.19 -7.92 1.80
N GLY A 127 -1.97 -8.18 1.37
CA GLY A 127 -0.77 -7.59 1.96
C GLY A 127 0.45 -7.83 1.09
N CYS A 128 1.61 -7.49 1.63
CA CYS A 128 2.90 -7.72 0.98
C CYS A 128 3.90 -8.32 1.95
N ILE A 129 4.81 -9.13 1.42
CA ILE A 129 6.02 -9.60 2.08
C ILE A 129 7.21 -9.01 1.33
N THR A 130 8.02 -8.22 2.03
CA THR A 130 9.33 -7.77 1.56
C THR A 130 10.42 -8.47 2.36
N VAL A 131 11.39 -9.07 1.67
CA VAL A 131 12.59 -9.60 2.31
C VAL A 131 13.75 -8.67 1.97
N LEU A 132 14.23 -7.93 2.98
CA LEU A 132 15.37 -7.04 2.87
C LEU A 132 16.66 -7.79 3.23
N ARG A 133 17.65 -7.79 2.33
CA ARG A 133 18.97 -8.41 2.50
C ARG A 133 20.09 -7.42 2.27
N SER A 134 21.32 -7.84 2.56
CA SER A 134 22.52 -7.03 2.33
C SER A 134 22.78 -6.73 0.85
N ASN A 135 22.32 -7.58 -0.08
CA ASN A 135 22.55 -7.45 -1.52
C ASN A 135 21.32 -6.98 -2.31
N GLY A 136 20.22 -6.62 -1.64
CA GLY A 136 19.00 -6.16 -2.28
C GLY A 136 17.76 -6.56 -1.52
N SER A 137 16.61 -6.49 -2.19
CA SER A 137 15.32 -6.86 -1.61
C SER A 137 14.43 -7.54 -2.63
N GLY A 138 13.65 -8.52 -2.18
CA GLY A 138 12.52 -9.07 -2.93
C GLY A 138 11.21 -8.60 -2.33
N ASN A 139 10.19 -8.37 -3.15
CA ASN A 139 8.85 -8.03 -2.69
C ASN A 139 7.78 -8.83 -3.45
N SER A 140 6.77 -9.31 -2.73
CA SER A 140 5.60 -9.99 -3.29
C SER A 140 4.34 -9.50 -2.58
N CYS A 141 3.31 -9.14 -3.34
CA CYS A 141 2.03 -8.69 -2.82
C CYS A 141 0.90 -9.60 -3.31
N GLY A 142 -0.10 -9.82 -2.47
CA GLY A 142 -1.24 -10.68 -2.75
C GLY A 142 -1.98 -11.08 -1.49
N GLY A 143 -2.82 -12.12 -1.59
CA GLY A 143 -3.54 -12.66 -0.45
C GLY A 143 -2.57 -13.24 0.56
N LEU A 144 -2.66 -12.79 1.82
CA LEU A 144 -1.88 -13.37 2.93
C LEU A 144 -2.55 -14.64 3.47
N GLY A 145 -3.83 -14.87 3.18
CA GLY A 145 -4.59 -15.98 3.77
C GLY A 145 -4.57 -15.89 5.30
N ASP A 146 -4.38 -17.04 5.95
CA ASP A 146 -4.20 -17.12 7.41
C ASP A 146 -2.73 -16.93 7.83
N ALA A 147 -1.88 -16.37 6.97
CA ALA A 147 -0.48 -16.15 7.28
C ALA A 147 -0.34 -15.15 8.43
N GLY A 148 0.01 -15.68 9.60
CA GLY A 148 0.40 -14.91 10.77
C GLY A 148 1.78 -14.27 10.61
N ARG A 149 2.52 -14.17 11.71
CA ARG A 149 3.85 -13.56 11.71
C ARG A 149 4.82 -14.28 10.77
N PRO A 150 5.54 -13.56 9.90
CA PRO A 150 6.48 -14.19 9.01
C PRO A 150 7.63 -14.82 9.81
N SER A 151 8.16 -15.94 9.34
CA SER A 151 9.31 -16.57 9.98
C SER A 151 10.59 -15.75 9.74
N PRO A 152 11.51 -15.67 10.73
CA PRO A 152 12.82 -15.08 10.53
C PRO A 152 13.57 -15.77 9.38
N GLN A 153 14.42 -15.01 8.68
CA GLN A 153 15.28 -15.53 7.63
C GLN A 153 16.73 -15.15 7.90
N PRO A 154 17.70 -16.02 7.54
CA PRO A 154 19.11 -15.72 7.70
C PRO A 154 19.53 -14.39 7.07
N ASP A 155 20.20 -13.56 7.86
CA ASP A 155 20.80 -12.29 7.45
C ASP A 155 19.80 -11.31 6.78
N ALA A 156 18.53 -11.37 7.16
CA ALA A 156 17.45 -10.61 6.55
C ALA A 156 16.52 -9.98 7.57
N VAL A 157 15.85 -8.90 7.14
CA VAL A 157 14.63 -8.42 7.81
C VAL A 157 13.47 -8.76 6.89
N VAL A 158 12.56 -9.60 7.37
CA VAL A 158 11.30 -9.90 6.69
C VAL A 158 10.24 -8.93 7.17
N ILE A 159 9.64 -8.21 6.23
CA ILE A 159 8.66 -7.15 6.48
C ILE A 159 7.34 -7.63 5.89
N GLN A 160 6.35 -7.85 6.73
CA GLN A 160 4.96 -8.10 6.31
C GLN A 160 4.13 -6.85 6.57
N ALA A 161 3.42 -6.38 5.55
CA ALA A 161 2.42 -5.33 5.67
C ALA A 161 1.05 -5.90 5.27
N ALA A 162 0.14 -6.00 6.24
CA ALA A 162 -1.21 -6.52 6.04
C ALA A 162 -2.23 -5.38 6.09
N ALA A 163 -3.11 -5.30 5.09
CA ALA A 163 -4.15 -4.29 5.05
C ALA A 163 -5.38 -4.72 5.86
N GLY A 164 -5.78 -3.91 6.84
CA GLY A 164 -6.93 -4.15 7.72
C GLY A 164 -8.22 -3.55 7.17
N GLN A 165 -9.35 -4.21 7.45
CA GLN A 165 -10.68 -3.73 7.05
C GLN A 165 -11.10 -2.44 7.78
N ASP A 166 -10.51 -2.16 8.93
CA ASP A 166 -10.83 -1.03 9.80
C ASP A 166 -10.08 0.26 9.48
N GLY A 167 -9.31 0.28 8.38
CA GLY A 167 -8.46 1.42 8.04
C GLY A 167 -7.14 1.45 8.80
N THR A 168 -6.74 0.32 9.40
CA THR A 168 -5.40 0.12 9.91
C THR A 168 -4.59 -0.81 8.99
N ALA A 169 -3.26 -0.76 9.11
CA ALA A 169 -2.36 -1.76 8.58
C ALA A 169 -1.53 -2.35 9.71
N VAL A 170 -1.38 -3.68 9.72
CA VAL A 170 -0.46 -4.37 10.64
C VAL A 170 0.88 -4.54 9.95
N LEU A 171 1.94 -4.07 10.60
CA LEU A 171 3.31 -4.16 10.14
C LEU A 171 4.06 -5.11 11.05
N GLN A 172 4.69 -6.12 10.47
CA GLN A 172 5.52 -7.07 11.20
C GLN A 172 6.92 -7.05 10.60
N LEU A 173 7.90 -6.69 11.41
CA LEU A 173 9.31 -6.76 11.07
C LEU A 173 9.91 -7.92 11.86
N VAL A 174 10.64 -8.79 11.18
CA VAL A 174 11.24 -9.99 11.77
C VAL A 174 12.67 -10.13 11.28
N SER A 175 13.60 -10.00 12.22
CA SER A 175 15.04 -10.21 12.09
C SER A 175 15.45 -11.47 12.85
N ASP A 176 16.51 -12.14 12.41
CA ASP A 176 17.14 -13.28 13.09
C ASP A 176 18.27 -12.87 14.05
N ARG A 177 18.51 -11.57 14.21
CA ARG A 177 19.56 -10.96 15.01
C ARG A 177 19.05 -10.11 16.16
#